data_AF-A0AAW0M0C7-F1
#
_entry.id   AF-A0AAW0M0C7-F1
#
_cell.length_a   1.000
_cell.length_b   1.000
_cell.length_c   1.000
_cell.angle_alpha   90.00
_cell.angle_beta   90.00
_cell.angle_gamma   90.00
#
_symmetry.space_group_name_H-M   'P 1'
#
loop_
_entity.id
_entity.type
_entity.pdbx_description
1 polymer ?
#
loop_
_entity_poly.entity_id
_entity_poly.type
_entity_poly.pdbx_seq_one_letter_code
_entity_poly.pdbx_strand_id
1 'polypeptide(L)'
;MYCKFGNYWYRVCEGETESIVQRPWHLIWKSRRLMDIVLAVASRLNWDYDAVHIERGEKARNGELWPNLATDTSPDTLISTLRDKIEDGRSLYVATNEPDTSFFDPLKDKYSTHFLDEYKDLWDENSEWNSKMTKLNNGNPIEFDGYTRISVDTEVFLRGKKQIETFNDLTNDCKDGINTYSTLAN
;
A
#
# COMPACT_ATOMS: atom_id res chain seq x y z
N MET A 1 25.94 6.09 4.42
CA MET A 1 25.03 5.10 3.85
C MET A 1 23.72 5.82 3.63
N TYR A 2 23.41 6.24 2.41
CA TYR A 2 22.22 7.02 2.11
C TYR A 2 21.41 6.26 1.07
N CYS A 3 20.32 5.62 1.49
CA CYS A 3 19.29 5.15 0.57
C CYS A 3 18.63 6.38 -0.06
N LYS A 4 18.64 6.47 -1.39
CA LYS A 4 17.90 7.50 -2.11
C LYS A 4 16.40 7.24 -1.94
N PHE A 5 15.72 8.18 -1.30
CA PHE A 5 14.27 8.20 -1.12
C PHE A 5 13.56 8.40 -2.46
N GLY A 6 12.88 7.36 -2.94
CA GLY A 6 11.91 7.44 -4.02
C GLY A 6 10.50 7.17 -3.48
N ASN A 7 9.69 8.22 -3.33
CA ASN A 7 8.35 8.18 -2.72
C ASN A 7 7.24 7.59 -3.61
N TYR A 8 7.48 6.52 -4.39
CA TYR A 8 6.41 5.95 -5.21
C TYR A 8 6.44 4.42 -5.25
N TRP A 9 5.25 3.83 -5.10
CA TRP A 9 5.01 2.39 -4.91
C TRP A 9 5.19 1.54 -6.17
N TYR A 10 5.29 2.13 -7.37
CA TYR A 10 5.72 1.42 -8.58
C TYR A 10 6.51 2.35 -9.53
N ARG A 11 7.79 2.05 -9.75
CA ARG A 11 8.49 2.46 -10.98
C ARG A 11 8.48 1.26 -11.93
N VAL A 12 7.56 1.26 -12.91
CA VAL A 12 7.46 0.18 -13.91
C VAL A 12 8.58 0.26 -14.97
N CYS A 13 9.37 1.33 -15.02
CA CYS A 13 10.56 1.39 -15.88
C CYS A 13 11.60 2.34 -15.26
N GLU A 14 12.77 1.84 -14.87
CA GLU A 14 14.02 2.61 -14.83
C GLU A 14 15.01 1.91 -15.77
N GLY A 15 15.65 2.70 -16.64
CA GLY A 15 16.51 2.23 -17.74
C GLY A 15 16.50 3.22 -18.91
N GLU A 16 17.16 2.89 -20.02
CA GLU A 16 17.29 3.77 -21.20
C GLU A 16 15.95 4.33 -21.73
N THR A 17 14.85 3.61 -21.49
CA THR A 17 13.49 3.96 -21.91
C THR A 17 12.77 4.97 -20.99
N GLU A 18 13.30 5.29 -19.80
CA GLU A 18 12.71 6.31 -18.90
C GLU A 18 12.65 7.69 -19.56
N SER A 19 13.68 8.03 -20.35
CA SER A 19 13.78 9.30 -21.08
C SER A 19 12.80 9.43 -22.25
N ILE A 20 12.28 8.31 -22.76
CA ILE A 20 11.36 8.26 -23.90
C ILE A 20 9.91 8.42 -23.42
N VAL A 21 9.61 7.90 -22.23
CA VAL A 21 8.30 8.06 -21.61
C VAL A 21 8.27 9.39 -20.86
N GLN A 22 7.88 10.46 -21.53
CA GLN A 22 7.42 11.66 -20.82
C GLN A 22 6.16 11.31 -20.05
N ARG A 23 6.31 10.93 -18.78
CA ARG A 23 5.20 10.63 -17.89
C ARG A 23 4.59 11.96 -17.49
N PRO A 24 3.38 12.29 -17.96
CA PRO A 24 2.75 13.50 -17.55
C PRO A 24 2.06 13.19 -16.22
N TRP A 25 2.83 13.17 -15.14
CA TRP A 25 2.33 12.92 -13.79
C TRP A 25 1.24 13.93 -13.38
N HIS A 26 1.15 15.07 -14.08
CA HIS A 26 0.10 16.07 -13.97
C HIS A 26 -1.11 15.84 -14.89
N LEU A 27 -1.04 14.94 -15.89
CA LEU A 27 -2.14 14.58 -16.80
C LEU A 27 -2.76 13.20 -16.50
N ILE A 28 -2.03 12.30 -15.83
CA ILE A 28 -2.63 11.08 -15.25
C ILE A 28 -3.17 11.44 -13.87
N TRP A 29 -4.18 12.32 -13.84
CA TRP A 29 -5.00 12.43 -12.64
C TRP A 29 -5.62 11.06 -12.40
N LYS A 30 -5.41 10.52 -11.19
CA LYS A 30 -6.09 9.30 -10.74
C LYS A 30 -7.58 9.47 -11.02
N SER A 31 -8.20 8.44 -11.62
CA SER A 31 -9.56 8.59 -12.12
C SER A 31 -10.46 9.10 -11.00
N ARG A 32 -11.32 10.08 -11.29
CA ARG A 32 -12.26 10.62 -10.30
C ARG A 32 -13.01 9.52 -9.55
N ARG A 33 -13.33 8.43 -10.26
CA ARG A 33 -14.03 7.25 -9.71
C ARG A 33 -13.22 6.49 -8.66
N LEU A 34 -11.90 6.38 -8.83
CA LEU A 34 -11.04 5.80 -7.79
C LEU A 34 -10.90 6.74 -6.60
N MET A 35 -10.81 8.04 -6.85
CA MET A 35 -10.80 9.03 -5.78
C MET A 35 -12.11 9.02 -4.98
N ASP A 36 -13.26 8.79 -5.62
CA ASP A 36 -14.54 8.64 -4.92
C ASP A 36 -14.50 7.47 -3.92
N ILE A 37 -13.88 6.33 -4.29
CA ILE A 37 -13.65 5.19 -3.37
C ILE A 37 -12.73 5.62 -2.22
N VAL A 38 -11.59 6.24 -2.51
CA VAL A 38 -10.65 6.72 -1.49
C VAL A 38 -11.32 7.63 -0.47
N LEU A 39 -12.13 8.60 -0.95
CA LEU A 39 -12.86 9.53 -0.11
C LEU A 39 -13.90 8.81 0.75
N ALA A 40 -14.59 7.81 0.20
CA ALA A 40 -15.56 7.02 0.95
C ALA A 40 -14.89 6.19 2.06
N VAL A 41 -13.74 5.55 1.79
CA VAL A 41 -12.95 4.83 2.80
C VAL A 41 -12.47 5.79 3.89
N ALA A 42 -11.82 6.90 3.52
CA ALA A 42 -11.33 7.90 4.48
C ALA A 42 -12.47 8.49 5.33
N SER A 43 -13.64 8.69 4.73
CA SER A 43 -14.84 9.15 5.45
C SER A 43 -15.37 8.12 6.45
N ARG A 44 -15.33 6.82 6.13
CA ARG A 44 -15.72 5.74 7.06
C ARG A 44 -14.73 5.60 8.22
N LEU A 45 -13.47 5.94 7.97
CA LEU A 45 -12.42 6.08 9.00
C LEU A 45 -12.49 7.43 9.74
N ASN A 46 -13.55 8.23 9.55
CA ASN A 46 -13.77 9.54 10.16
C ASN A 46 -12.65 10.56 9.92
N TRP A 47 -11.80 10.37 8.90
CA TRP A 47 -10.60 11.19 8.67
C TRP A 47 -9.66 11.26 9.89
N ASP A 48 -9.80 10.33 10.83
CA ASP A 48 -9.03 10.26 12.06
C ASP A 48 -8.46 8.86 12.24
N TYR A 49 -7.47 8.55 11.41
CA TYR A 49 -6.77 7.28 11.43
C TYR A 49 -5.28 7.50 11.15
N ASP A 50 -4.49 6.55 11.61
CA ASP A 50 -3.10 6.39 11.20
C ASP A 50 -3.03 5.26 10.18
N ALA A 51 -2.00 5.27 9.33
CA ALA A 51 -1.86 4.30 8.26
C ALA A 51 -0.48 3.65 8.28
N VAL A 52 -0.47 2.35 8.04
CA VAL A 52 0.74 1.55 7.89
C VAL A 52 0.71 0.84 6.54
N HIS A 53 1.83 0.88 5.82
CA HIS A 53 2.04 0.12 4.60
C HIS A 53 2.99 -1.03 4.87
N ILE A 54 2.48 -2.26 4.75
CA ILE A 54 3.16 -3.51 5.07
C ILE A 54 3.34 -4.33 3.79
N GLU A 55 4.54 -4.31 3.22
CA GLU A 55 4.91 -5.10 2.05
C GLU A 55 5.55 -6.41 2.51
N ARG A 56 4.85 -7.52 2.29
CA ARG A 56 5.29 -8.89 2.57
C ARG A 56 5.23 -9.72 1.31
N GLY A 57 4.15 -10.48 1.10
CA GLY A 57 3.94 -11.33 -0.07
C GLY A 57 5.17 -12.19 -0.39
N GLU A 58 5.59 -12.22 -1.65
CA GLU A 58 6.76 -12.97 -2.10
C GLU A 58 8.09 -12.46 -1.48
N LYS A 59 8.19 -11.17 -1.14
CA LYS A 59 9.42 -10.62 -0.54
C LYS A 59 9.69 -11.20 0.84
N ALA A 60 8.65 -11.38 1.65
CA ALA A 60 8.79 -11.98 2.99
C ALA A 60 9.21 -13.46 2.93
N ARG A 61 9.03 -14.14 1.80
CA ARG A 61 9.47 -15.53 1.59
C ARG A 61 10.93 -15.61 1.11
N ASN A 62 11.46 -14.53 0.55
CA ASN A 62 12.79 -14.46 -0.01
C ASN A 62 13.79 -13.85 0.98
N GLY A 63 14.21 -14.67 1.95
CA GLY A 63 15.20 -14.29 2.97
C GLY A 63 16.62 -14.08 2.42
N GLU A 64 16.91 -14.47 1.17
CA GLU A 64 18.20 -14.21 0.54
C GLU A 64 18.33 -12.74 0.12
N LEU A 65 17.25 -12.15 -0.40
CA LEU A 65 17.20 -10.73 -0.78
C LEU A 65 16.74 -9.83 0.36
N TRP A 66 15.84 -10.30 1.23
CA TRP A 66 15.26 -9.56 2.36
C TRP A 66 15.33 -10.40 3.65
N PRO A 67 16.50 -10.49 4.30
CA PRO A 67 16.71 -11.39 5.44
C PRO A 67 15.95 -10.96 6.70
N ASN A 68 15.61 -9.68 6.86
CA ASN A 68 14.96 -9.17 8.06
C ASN A 68 13.45 -8.97 7.88
N LEU A 69 12.99 -8.75 6.63
CA LEU A 69 11.63 -8.34 6.31
C LEU A 69 10.55 -9.21 6.97
N ALA A 70 10.68 -10.54 6.93
CA ALA A 70 9.68 -11.44 7.50
C ALA A 70 9.52 -11.28 9.02
N THR A 71 10.64 -11.11 9.72
CA THR A 71 10.74 -10.94 11.18
C THR A 71 10.31 -9.54 11.60
N ASP A 72 10.77 -8.52 10.87
CA ASP A 72 10.51 -7.11 11.16
C ASP A 72 9.04 -6.73 10.96
N THR A 73 8.38 -7.38 10.00
CA THR A 73 6.94 -7.19 9.74
C THR A 73 6.07 -8.28 10.37
N SER A 74 6.59 -9.05 11.32
CA SER A 74 5.78 -10.00 12.10
C SER A 74 4.85 -9.25 13.08
N PRO A 75 3.70 -9.82 13.50
CA PRO A 75 2.72 -9.09 14.31
C PRO A 75 3.29 -8.61 15.65
N ASP A 76 4.11 -9.43 16.32
CA ASP A 76 4.75 -9.06 17.58
C ASP A 76 5.72 -7.88 17.41
N THR A 77 6.55 -7.91 16.37
CA THR A 77 7.48 -6.81 16.06
C THR A 77 6.70 -5.55 15.67
N LEU A 78 5.65 -5.68 14.85
CA LEU A 78 4.79 -4.55 14.48
C LEU A 78 4.14 -3.92 15.70
N ILE A 79 3.61 -4.70 16.65
CA ILE A 79 3.05 -4.16 17.90
C ILE A 79 4.11 -3.34 18.63
N SER A 80 5.33 -3.88 18.77
CA SER A 80 6.42 -3.17 19.47
C SER A 80 6.83 -1.87 18.76
N THR A 81 7.01 -1.89 17.44
CA THR A 81 7.45 -0.75 16.65
C THR A 81 6.37 0.32 16.53
N LEU A 82 5.10 -0.10 16.38
CA LEU A 82 3.97 0.82 16.24
C LEU A 82 3.63 1.49 17.57
N ARG A 83 3.84 0.82 18.71
CA ARG A 83 3.50 1.37 20.03
C ARG A 83 4.22 2.68 20.36
N ASP A 84 5.45 2.83 19.87
CA ASP A 84 6.22 4.07 20.05
C ASP A 84 5.79 5.19 19.08
N LYS A 85 5.04 4.83 18.02
CA LYS A 85 4.65 5.73 16.94
C LYS A 85 3.17 6.09 16.97
N ILE A 86 2.28 5.19 17.37
CA ILE A 86 0.81 5.31 17.32
C ILE A 86 0.26 5.01 18.71
N GLU A 87 -0.74 5.79 19.13
CA GLU A 87 -1.38 5.61 20.43
C GLU A 87 -2.31 4.37 20.42
N ASP A 88 -2.31 3.61 21.51
CA ASP A 88 -3.22 2.48 21.73
C ASP A 88 -4.70 2.93 21.55
N GLY A 89 -5.50 2.10 20.89
CA GLY A 89 -6.93 2.31 20.65
C GLY A 89 -7.28 3.15 19.41
N ARG A 90 -6.29 3.68 18.68
CA ARG A 90 -6.54 4.42 17.43
C ARG A 90 -6.94 3.52 16.26
N SER A 91 -7.65 4.12 15.30
CA SER A 91 -7.97 3.49 14.02
C SER A 91 -6.70 3.38 13.18
N LEU A 92 -6.35 2.16 12.78
CA LEU A 92 -5.15 1.86 12.00
C LEU A 92 -5.55 1.25 10.66
N TYR A 93 -5.35 2.01 9.58
CA TYR A 93 -5.50 1.48 8.23
C TYR A 93 -4.24 0.70 7.83
N VAL A 94 -4.40 -0.56 7.43
CA VAL A 94 -3.30 -1.44 7.03
C VAL A 94 -3.38 -1.67 5.52
N ALA A 95 -2.52 -0.99 4.77
CA ALA A 95 -2.30 -1.26 3.35
C ALA A 95 -1.27 -2.40 3.22
N THR A 96 -1.66 -3.54 2.66
CA THR A 96 -0.77 -4.71 2.60
C THR A 96 -1.02 -5.58 1.38
N ASN A 97 0.03 -6.26 0.92
CA ASN A 97 -0.03 -7.34 -0.07
C ASN A 97 0.08 -8.75 0.57
N GLU A 98 0.01 -8.86 1.90
CA GLU A 98 -0.12 -10.16 2.58
C GLU A 98 -1.48 -10.78 2.21
N PRO A 99 -1.51 -12.00 1.63
CA PRO A 99 -2.76 -12.61 1.19
C PRO A 99 -3.75 -12.91 2.32
N ASP A 100 -3.25 -13.20 3.52
CA ASP A 100 -4.05 -13.52 4.68
C ASP A 100 -4.05 -12.37 5.69
N THR A 101 -5.13 -11.60 5.72
CA THR A 101 -5.27 -10.47 6.66
C THR A 101 -5.41 -10.92 8.12
N SER A 102 -5.78 -12.18 8.37
CA SER A 102 -5.83 -12.72 9.74
C SER A 102 -4.44 -12.84 10.37
N PHE A 103 -3.39 -12.82 9.56
CA PHE A 103 -2.00 -12.67 10.02
C PHE A 103 -1.82 -11.47 10.97
N PHE A 104 -2.59 -10.40 10.75
CA PHE A 104 -2.53 -9.17 11.54
C PHE A 104 -3.51 -9.14 12.72
N ASP A 105 -4.25 -10.22 12.99
CA ASP A 105 -5.20 -10.28 14.11
C ASP A 105 -4.61 -9.87 15.46
N PRO A 106 -3.33 -10.20 15.81
CA PRO A 106 -2.73 -9.73 17.06
C PRO A 106 -2.69 -8.20 17.21
N LEU A 107 -2.71 -7.43 16.12
CA LEU A 107 -2.78 -5.96 16.19
C LEU A 107 -4.12 -5.45 16.72
N LYS A 108 -5.19 -6.24 16.63
CA LYS A 108 -6.54 -5.88 17.08
C LYS A 108 -6.64 -5.67 18.58
N ASP A 109 -5.72 -6.26 19.35
CA ASP A 109 -5.63 -6.05 20.80
C ASP A 109 -5.19 -4.61 21.16
N LYS A 110 -4.53 -3.93 20.21
CA LYS A 110 -3.95 -2.59 20.40
C LYS A 110 -4.60 -1.51 19.55
N TYR A 111 -5.06 -1.85 18.35
CA TYR A 111 -5.58 -0.89 17.38
C TYR A 111 -6.89 -1.38 16.78
N SER A 112 -7.74 -0.45 16.35
CA SER A 112 -8.87 -0.78 15.47
C SER A 112 -8.35 -0.92 14.05
N THR A 113 -8.01 -2.13 13.64
CA THR A 113 -7.42 -2.41 12.32
C THR A 113 -8.46 -2.36 11.21
N HIS A 114 -8.12 -1.74 10.09
CA HIS A 114 -8.96 -1.65 8.90
C HIS A 114 -8.18 -2.01 7.64
N PHE A 115 -8.76 -2.86 6.80
CA PHE A 115 -8.18 -3.28 5.51
C PHE A 115 -9.05 -2.84 4.34
N LEU A 116 -8.46 -2.78 3.14
CA LEU A 116 -9.20 -2.43 1.93
C LEU A 116 -10.43 -3.31 1.76
N ASP A 117 -10.31 -4.64 1.88
CA ASP A 117 -11.44 -5.56 1.61
C ASP A 117 -12.67 -5.39 2.52
N GLU A 118 -12.56 -4.70 3.65
CA GLU A 118 -13.73 -4.32 4.48
C GLU A 118 -14.67 -3.34 3.75
N TYR A 119 -14.16 -2.66 2.73
CA TYR A 119 -14.87 -1.65 1.94
C TYR A 119 -15.26 -2.15 0.55
N LYS A 120 -15.28 -3.48 0.34
CA LYS A 120 -15.54 -4.11 -0.96
C LYS A 120 -16.86 -3.68 -1.60
N ASP A 121 -17.85 -3.29 -0.80
CA ASP A 121 -19.12 -2.73 -1.28
C ASP A 121 -18.96 -1.47 -2.15
N LEU A 122 -17.80 -0.80 -2.08
CA LEU A 122 -17.49 0.36 -2.91
C LEU A 122 -17.09 0.00 -4.36
N TRP A 123 -16.71 -1.25 -4.64
CA TRP A 123 -16.27 -1.69 -5.99
C TRP A 123 -16.74 -3.09 -6.39
N ASP A 124 -17.53 -3.78 -5.57
CA ASP A 124 -18.12 -5.06 -5.93
C ASP A 124 -19.07 -4.94 -7.15
N GLU A 125 -19.60 -6.07 -7.60
CA GLU A 125 -20.50 -6.15 -8.75
C GLU A 125 -21.78 -5.31 -8.61
N ASN A 126 -22.19 -4.98 -7.38
CA ASN A 126 -23.38 -4.20 -7.08
C ASN A 126 -23.07 -2.71 -6.86
N SER A 127 -21.79 -2.34 -6.84
CA SER A 127 -21.34 -0.99 -6.58
C SER A 127 -21.64 0.00 -7.71
N GLU A 128 -21.77 1.28 -7.35
CA GLU A 128 -21.89 2.36 -8.33
C GLU A 128 -20.63 2.47 -9.20
N TRP A 129 -19.45 2.17 -8.62
CA TRP A 129 -18.19 2.15 -9.35
C TRP A 129 -18.22 1.12 -10.48
N ASN A 130 -18.61 -0.13 -10.19
CA ASN A 130 -18.65 -1.20 -11.18
C ASN A 130 -19.63 -0.86 -12.32
N SER A 131 -20.85 -0.44 -11.97
CA SER A 131 -21.87 -0.01 -12.95
C SER A 131 -21.35 1.10 -13.88
N LYS A 132 -20.70 2.12 -13.31
CA LYS A 132 -20.11 3.23 -14.08
C LYS A 132 -18.95 2.77 -14.97
N MET A 133 -18.07 1.92 -14.46
CA MET A 133 -16.90 1.44 -15.19
C MET A 133 -17.30 0.51 -16.33
N THR A 134 -18.23 -0.41 -16.09
CA THR A 134 -18.81 -1.30 -17.11
C THR A 134 -19.45 -0.50 -18.24
N LYS A 135 -20.21 0.56 -17.91
CA LYS A 135 -20.81 1.44 -18.92
C LYS A 135 -19.77 2.17 -19.77
N LEU A 136 -18.66 2.60 -19.16
CA LEU A 136 -17.55 3.22 -19.91
C LEU A 136 -16.79 2.22 -20.78
N ASN A 137 -16.78 0.95 -20.38
CA ASN A 137 -16.10 -0.12 -21.08
C ASN A 137 -17.01 -0.86 -22.06
N ASN A 138 -17.94 -0.14 -22.70
CA ASN A 138 -18.87 -0.68 -23.69
C ASN A 138 -19.69 -1.89 -23.20
N GLY A 139 -20.04 -1.91 -21.91
CA GLY A 139 -20.80 -3.00 -21.29
C GLY A 139 -19.95 -4.18 -20.82
N ASN A 140 -18.62 -4.13 -21.00
CA ASN A 140 -17.72 -5.16 -20.48
C ASN A 140 -17.35 -4.88 -19.02
N PRO A 141 -17.58 -5.83 -18.09
CA PRO A 141 -17.20 -5.66 -16.70
C PRO A 141 -15.70 -5.35 -16.54
N ILE A 142 -15.38 -4.48 -15.58
CA ILE A 142 -14.01 -4.18 -15.18
C ILE A 142 -13.78 -4.78 -13.80
N GLU A 143 -12.72 -5.58 -13.67
CA GLU A 143 -12.29 -6.13 -12.40
C GLU A 143 -11.57 -5.05 -11.57
N PHE A 144 -11.82 -5.05 -10.25
CA PHE A 144 -11.04 -4.28 -9.30
C PHE A 144 -9.73 -5.01 -8.99
N ASP A 145 -8.83 -4.97 -9.97
CA ASP A 145 -7.60 -5.74 -10.01
C ASP A 145 -6.52 -5.26 -9.02
N GLY A 146 -5.38 -5.96 -8.99
CA GLY A 146 -4.27 -5.61 -8.10
C GLY A 146 -3.74 -4.19 -8.29
N TYR A 147 -3.70 -3.68 -9.52
CA TYR A 147 -3.25 -2.30 -9.79
C TYR A 147 -4.21 -1.28 -9.17
N THR A 148 -5.51 -1.52 -9.32
CA THR A 148 -6.57 -0.66 -8.79
C THR A 148 -6.57 -0.67 -7.27
N ARG A 149 -6.44 -1.85 -6.66
CA ARG A 149 -6.33 -2.03 -5.20
C ARG A 149 -5.16 -1.25 -4.62
N ILE A 150 -3.96 -1.44 -5.18
CA ILE A 150 -2.74 -0.72 -4.76
C ILE A 150 -2.94 0.80 -4.92
N SER A 151 -3.55 1.23 -6.02
CA SER A 151 -3.79 2.66 -6.27
C SER A 151 -4.69 3.31 -5.22
N VAL A 152 -5.71 2.59 -4.74
CA VAL A 152 -6.60 3.05 -3.65
C VAL A 152 -5.88 2.98 -2.31
N ASP A 153 -5.21 1.85 -2.00
CA ASP A 153 -4.43 1.66 -0.77
C ASP A 153 -3.41 2.78 -0.57
N THR A 154 -2.64 3.13 -1.61
CA THR A 154 -1.68 4.23 -1.54
C THR A 154 -2.35 5.55 -1.17
N GLU A 155 -3.51 5.86 -1.77
CA GLU A 155 -4.18 7.14 -1.53
C GLU A 155 -4.85 7.20 -0.16
N VAL A 156 -5.38 6.09 0.35
CA VAL A 156 -5.91 6.00 1.72
C VAL A 156 -4.76 6.10 2.72
N PHE A 157 -3.63 5.43 2.46
CA PHE A 157 -2.43 5.52 3.26
C PHE A 157 -1.91 6.96 3.38
N LEU A 158 -1.76 7.68 2.25
CA LEU A 158 -1.26 9.06 2.22
C LEU A 158 -2.15 10.08 2.93
N ARG A 159 -3.39 9.70 3.29
CA ARG A 159 -4.34 10.53 4.06
C ARG A 159 -4.34 10.24 5.55
N GLY A 160 -3.64 9.19 6.01
CA GLY A 160 -3.44 8.92 7.43
C GLY A 160 -2.63 10.03 8.10
N LYS A 161 -2.92 10.28 9.39
CA LYS A 161 -2.21 11.30 10.19
C LYS A 161 -0.74 10.96 10.38
N LYS A 162 -0.45 9.70 10.70
CA LYS A 162 0.89 9.10 10.66
C LYS A 162 0.94 8.08 9.54
N GLN A 163 2.07 8.07 8.83
CA GLN A 163 2.35 7.21 7.69
C GLN A 163 3.62 6.43 8.00
N ILE A 164 3.48 5.11 8.13
CA ILE A 164 4.56 4.22 8.52
C ILE A 164 4.76 3.22 7.38
N GLU A 165 5.91 3.25 6.73
CA GLU A 165 6.19 2.37 5.59
C GLU A 165 7.18 1.27 5.93
N THR A 166 7.00 0.09 5.31
CA THR A 166 7.87 -1.08 5.51
C THR A 166 9.36 -0.75 5.44
N PHE A 167 9.83 -0.27 4.29
CA PHE A 167 11.26 -0.08 4.02
C PHE A 167 11.83 1.25 4.50
N ASN A 168 11.03 2.04 5.23
CA ASN A 168 11.46 3.30 5.82
C ASN A 168 11.41 3.26 7.35
N ASP A 169 10.40 2.59 7.89
CA ASP A 169 10.04 2.67 9.29
C ASP A 169 10.03 1.33 10.02
N LEU A 170 9.85 0.21 9.32
CA LEU A 170 9.61 -1.10 9.93
C LEU A 170 10.80 -2.04 9.81
N THR A 171 11.52 -2.01 8.67
CA THR A 171 12.69 -2.87 8.44
C THR A 171 13.92 -2.08 8.03
N ASN A 172 15.09 -2.65 8.31
CA ASN A 172 16.38 -2.15 7.81
C ASN A 172 16.73 -2.69 6.41
N ASP A 173 15.93 -3.61 5.86
CA ASP A 173 16.15 -4.12 4.51
C ASP A 173 15.92 -3.02 3.46
N CYS A 174 16.67 -3.08 2.37
CA CYS A 174 16.45 -2.20 1.23
C CYS A 174 15.19 -2.66 0.46
N LYS A 175 14.40 -1.70 -0.03
CA LYS A 175 13.18 -2.00 -0.82
C LYS A 175 13.43 -2.96 -1.98
N ASP A 176 14.59 -2.84 -2.62
CA ASP A 176 14.96 -3.63 -3.79
C ASP A 176 15.89 -4.83 -3.44
N GLY A 177 16.15 -5.07 -2.16
CA GLY A 177 16.92 -6.23 -1.65
C GLY A 177 18.43 -5.97 -1.51
N ILE A 178 19.11 -6.90 -0.84
CA ILE A 178 20.56 -6.89 -0.66
C ILE A 178 21.22 -7.10 -2.03
N ASN A 179 22.09 -6.17 -2.46
CA ASN A 179 22.85 -6.13 -3.74
C ASN A 179 22.33 -5.23 -4.89
N THR A 180 21.30 -4.41 -4.68
CA THR A 180 20.82 -3.48 -5.72
C THR A 180 21.70 -2.26 -5.99
N TYR A 181 22.83 -2.14 -5.28
CA TYR A 181 23.86 -1.12 -5.53
C TYR A 181 24.97 -1.58 -6.52
N SER A 182 24.83 -2.73 -7.19
CA SER A 182 25.92 -3.33 -7.97
C SER A 182 25.98 -2.96 -9.46
N THR A 183 25.02 -2.19 -10.00
CA THR A 183 24.88 -2.02 -11.48
C THR A 183 24.97 -0.58 -11.98
N LEU A 184 25.39 0.38 -11.16
CA LEU A 184 25.65 1.77 -11.60
C LEU A 184 27.12 2.17 -11.59
N ALA A 185 28.03 1.20 -11.52
CA ALA A 185 29.46 1.42 -11.69
C ALA A 185 29.98 0.57 -12.86
N ASN A 186 29.80 1.09 -14.08
CA ASN A 186 30.72 0.93 -15.21
C ASN A 186 30.45 2.02 -16.24
#